data_AF-A0A9P5PR81-F1
#
_entry.id   AF-A0A9P5PR81-F1
#
_cell.length_a   1.000
_cell.length_b   1.000
_cell.length_c   1.000
_cell.angle_alpha   90.00
_cell.angle_beta   90.00
_cell.angle_gamma   90.00
#
_symmetry.space_group_name_H-M   'P 1'
#
loop_
_entity.id
_entity.type
_entity.pdbx_description
1 polymer ?
#
loop_
_entity_poly.entity_id
_entity_poly.type
_entity_poly.pdbx_seq_one_letter_code
_entity_poly.pdbx_strand_id
1 'polypeptide(L)'
;MPNHVATDESNASNALTLLPNCLYALLSYRGELGAWEWSFFLANIGKGGTLFYVKIITANNSTHWKFEIDARDIVSSPEAVALVRLADISDLGQYEEIEQALSPMFKVVAIPAANSIPLDFSSRSWFLDAIGMLHDCCVLHCDDVFLLEREIRRYAFSAMDKYLQNGGLLATDVFDVPWETYGSITRIYSLYCRKVLIVSCLQVCIDDFLYFGLCLRV
;
A
#
# COMPACT_ATOMS: atom_id res chain seq x y z
N MET A 1 9.51 -58.24 7.00
CA MET A 1 10.59 -57.23 7.10
C MET A 1 10.35 -56.17 6.04
N PRO A 2 10.59 -54.88 6.34
CA PRO A 2 9.53 -53.88 6.42
C PRO A 2 9.28 -53.09 5.12
N ASN A 3 8.04 -52.62 5.01
CA ASN A 3 7.56 -51.65 4.03
C ASN A 3 8.32 -50.32 4.19
N HIS A 4 9.01 -49.89 3.14
CA HIS A 4 9.45 -48.51 3.00
C HIS A 4 8.26 -47.68 2.50
N VAL A 5 7.52 -47.11 3.45
CA VAL A 5 6.67 -45.94 3.21
C VAL A 5 7.61 -44.75 3.13
N ALA A 6 7.85 -44.23 1.93
CA ALA A 6 8.44 -42.92 1.75
C ALA A 6 7.31 -41.89 1.88
N THR A 7 7.09 -41.41 3.10
CA THR A 7 6.45 -40.13 3.36
C THR A 7 7.45 -39.03 3.02
N ASP A 8 7.42 -38.52 1.80
CA ASP A 8 8.05 -37.24 1.47
C ASP A 8 7.12 -36.10 1.90
N GLU A 9 7.13 -35.83 3.20
CA GLU A 9 6.78 -34.53 3.76
C GLU A 9 7.96 -33.58 3.55
N SER A 10 7.90 -32.71 2.53
CA SER A 10 8.60 -31.41 2.54
C SER A 10 8.24 -30.52 1.33
N ASN A 11 6.98 -30.51 0.88
CA ASN A 11 6.46 -29.31 0.22
C ASN A 11 6.07 -28.32 1.31
N ALA A 12 7.08 -27.72 1.95
CA ALA A 12 6.91 -26.49 2.70
C ALA A 12 6.41 -25.43 1.72
N SER A 13 5.10 -25.35 1.58
CA SER A 13 4.43 -24.13 1.16
C SER A 13 4.92 -23.07 2.13
N ASN A 14 5.91 -22.27 1.70
CA ASN A 14 6.32 -21.07 2.38
C ASN A 14 5.07 -20.20 2.50
N ALA A 15 4.35 -20.37 3.61
CA ALA A 15 3.12 -19.66 3.86
C ALA A 15 3.56 -18.20 4.03
N LEU A 16 3.36 -17.42 2.97
CA LEU A 16 3.55 -15.98 2.96
C LEU A 16 2.76 -15.43 4.14
N THR A 17 3.45 -15.15 5.24
CA THR A 17 2.84 -14.71 6.49
C THR A 17 3.13 -13.24 6.58
N LEU A 18 2.09 -12.43 6.39
CA LEU A 18 2.21 -11.00 6.46
C LEU A 18 2.30 -10.58 7.93
N LEU A 19 3.20 -9.64 8.21
CA LEU A 19 3.27 -9.06 9.55
C LEU A 19 2.03 -8.19 9.76
N PRO A 20 1.22 -8.44 10.82
CA PRO A 20 0.03 -7.66 11.10
C PRO A 20 0.40 -6.22 11.42
N ASN A 21 -0.53 -5.30 11.14
CA ASN A 21 -0.36 -3.86 11.38
C ASN A 21 0.85 -3.24 10.65
N CYS A 22 1.32 -3.89 9.60
CA CYS A 22 2.27 -3.30 8.66
C CYS A 22 1.53 -2.77 7.44
N LEU A 23 1.98 -1.62 6.94
CA LEU A 23 1.53 -1.04 5.68
C LEU A 23 2.46 -1.48 4.56
N TYR A 24 1.88 -1.94 3.46
CA TYR A 24 2.60 -2.42 2.29
C TYR A 24 2.20 -1.64 1.04
N ALA A 25 3.14 -1.45 0.12
CA ALA A 25 2.86 -1.14 -1.27
C ALA A 25 2.56 -2.45 -2.01
N LEU A 26 1.42 -2.49 -2.70
CA LEU A 26 1.03 -3.62 -3.53
C LEU A 26 1.03 -3.18 -5.00
N LEU A 27 1.75 -3.94 -5.82
CA LEU A 27 1.73 -3.82 -7.28
C LEU A 27 1.01 -5.02 -7.89
N SER A 28 -0.10 -4.74 -8.56
CA SER A 28 -0.92 -5.75 -9.23
C SER A 28 -0.74 -5.72 -10.74
N TYR A 29 -0.70 -6.87 -11.39
CA TYR A 29 -0.54 -7.01 -12.84
C TYR A 29 -1.79 -6.55 -13.59
N ARG A 30 -1.59 -5.74 -14.63
CA ARG A 30 -2.69 -5.21 -15.48
C ARG A 30 -2.88 -5.95 -16.81
N GLY A 31 -2.12 -7.01 -17.05
CA GLY A 31 -2.08 -7.67 -18.35
C GLY A 31 -1.00 -7.15 -19.30
N GLU A 32 -0.23 -6.14 -18.91
CA GLU A 32 0.89 -5.60 -19.70
C GLU A 32 2.19 -5.55 -18.88
N LEU A 33 3.31 -5.93 -19.51
CA LEU A 33 4.62 -5.98 -18.88
C LEU A 33 5.09 -4.58 -18.47
N GLY A 34 5.43 -4.43 -17.19
CA GLY A 34 5.88 -3.14 -16.64
C GLY A 34 4.76 -2.14 -16.36
N ALA A 35 3.48 -2.53 -16.53
CA ALA A 35 2.32 -1.74 -16.15
C ALA A 35 1.61 -2.39 -14.96
N TRP A 36 1.64 -1.71 -13.81
CA TRP A 36 1.04 -2.20 -12.56
C TRP A 36 -0.03 -1.25 -12.03
N GLU A 37 -1.00 -1.80 -11.31
CA GLU A 37 -1.86 -1.01 -10.41
C GLU A 37 -1.16 -0.86 -9.08
N TRP A 38 -1.04 0.40 -8.64
CA TRP A 38 -0.43 0.76 -7.38
C TRP A 38 -1.51 0.92 -6.33
N SER A 39 -1.27 0.34 -5.16
CA SER A 39 -2.23 0.32 -4.06
C SER A 39 -1.51 0.17 -2.73
N PHE A 40 -2.19 0.53 -1.64
CA PHE A 40 -1.72 0.25 -0.29
C PHE A 40 -2.48 -0.93 0.29
N PHE A 41 -1.77 -1.77 1.03
CA PHE A 41 -2.35 -2.91 1.73
C PHE A 41 -1.98 -2.85 3.21
N LEU A 42 -2.99 -2.78 4.08
CA LEU A 42 -2.84 -2.92 5.53
C LEU A 42 -3.06 -4.38 5.90
N ALA A 43 -2.01 -5.05 6.37
CA ALA A 43 -2.11 -6.46 6.73
C ALA A 43 -2.82 -6.66 8.07
N ASN A 44 -3.79 -7.59 8.07
CA ASN A 44 -4.38 -8.14 9.29
C ASN A 44 -3.63 -9.43 9.68
N ILE A 45 -4.06 -10.06 10.76
CA ILE A 45 -3.57 -11.37 11.20
C ILE A 45 -3.86 -12.40 10.10
N GLY A 46 -2.80 -13.03 9.58
CA GLY A 46 -2.87 -14.09 8.57
C GLY A 46 -2.54 -13.59 7.16
N LYS A 47 -3.43 -13.86 6.20
CA LYS A 47 -3.26 -13.57 4.77
C LYS A 47 -4.14 -12.43 4.24
N GLY A 48 -5.11 -12.02 5.04
CA GLY A 48 -6.08 -10.98 4.71
C GLY A 48 -5.65 -9.60 5.18
N GLY A 49 -6.30 -8.58 4.65
CA GLY A 49 -6.10 -7.19 5.04
C GLY A 49 -7.00 -6.25 4.26
N THR A 50 -6.78 -4.96 4.47
CA THR A 50 -7.54 -3.90 3.80
C THR A 50 -6.69 -3.29 2.69
N LEU A 51 -7.25 -3.26 1.49
CA LEU A 51 -6.68 -2.66 0.31
C LEU A 51 -7.24 -1.24 0.11
N PHE A 52 -6.36 -0.27 -0.09
CA PHE A 52 -6.68 1.11 -0.43
C PHE A 52 -6.15 1.42 -1.81
N TYR A 53 -7.02 1.80 -2.74
CA TYR A 53 -6.64 1.96 -4.13
C TYR A 53 -7.58 2.92 -4.86
N VAL A 54 -7.13 3.38 -6.02
CA VAL A 54 -7.97 4.11 -6.97
C VAL A 54 -8.19 3.28 -8.22
N LYS A 55 -9.42 3.29 -8.73
CA LYS A 55 -9.77 2.64 -10.00
C LYS A 55 -10.61 3.56 -10.86
N ILE A 56 -10.60 3.29 -12.16
CA ILE A 56 -11.51 3.92 -13.11
C ILE A 56 -12.86 3.20 -13.02
N ILE A 57 -13.93 3.96 -12.83
CA ILE A 57 -15.31 3.47 -12.91
C ILE A 57 -15.95 4.06 -14.15
N THR A 58 -16.53 3.17 -14.96
CA THR A 58 -17.35 3.53 -16.11
C THR A 58 -18.80 3.15 -15.80
N ALA A 59 -19.63 4.14 -15.52
CA ALA A 59 -21.05 3.95 -15.24
C ALA A 59 -21.88 5.08 -15.88
N ASN A 60 -23.01 4.73 -16.48
CA ASN A 60 -24.00 5.68 -17.01
C ASN A 60 -23.40 6.81 -17.87
N ASN A 61 -22.57 6.47 -18.86
CA ASN A 61 -21.87 7.41 -19.75
C ASN A 61 -20.87 8.36 -19.08
N SER A 62 -20.50 8.12 -17.83
CA SER A 62 -19.41 8.81 -17.14
C SER A 62 -18.27 7.85 -16.86
N THR A 63 -17.05 8.30 -17.12
CA THR A 63 -15.83 7.61 -16.72
C THR A 63 -15.07 8.53 -15.79
N HIS A 64 -14.78 8.05 -14.58
CA HIS A 64 -14.12 8.83 -13.55
C HIS A 64 -13.28 7.94 -12.65
N TRP A 65 -12.31 8.55 -11.97
CA TRP A 65 -11.53 7.89 -10.95
C TRP A 65 -12.29 7.87 -9.63
N LYS A 66 -12.20 6.76 -8.90
CA LYS A 66 -12.79 6.61 -7.58
C LYS A 66 -11.81 5.92 -6.64
N PHE A 67 -11.70 6.46 -5.43
CA PHE A 67 -11.07 5.79 -4.30
C PHE A 67 -11.97 4.71 -3.73
N GLU A 68 -11.40 3.54 -3.48
CA GLU A 68 -12.10 2.38 -2.92
C GLU A 68 -11.28 1.75 -1.81
N ILE A 69 -12.00 1.11 -0.91
CA ILE A 69 -11.46 0.31 0.19
C ILE A 69 -12.08 -1.06 0.08
N ASP A 70 -11.26 -2.11 0.09
CA ASP A 70 -11.74 -3.48 -0.04
C ASP A 70 -10.98 -4.43 0.89
N ALA A 71 -11.67 -5.42 1.45
CA ALA A 71 -11.05 -6.46 2.26
C ALA A 71 -10.63 -7.61 1.33
N ARG A 72 -9.32 -7.90 1.25
CA ARG A 72 -8.78 -8.88 0.29
C ARG A 72 -7.79 -9.83 0.96
N ASP A 73 -7.86 -11.11 0.59
CA ASP A 73 -6.75 -12.03 0.77
C ASP A 73 -5.80 -11.85 -0.41
N ILE A 74 -4.68 -11.18 -0.15
CA ILE A 74 -3.73 -10.85 -1.21
C ILE A 74 -2.79 -12.01 -1.53
N VAL A 75 -2.56 -12.90 -0.57
CA VAL A 75 -1.71 -14.08 -0.77
C VAL A 75 -2.37 -15.05 -1.76
N SER A 76 -3.70 -15.07 -1.80
CA SER A 76 -4.47 -15.86 -2.75
C SER A 76 -4.79 -15.14 -4.06
N SER A 77 -4.34 -13.88 -4.24
CA SER A 77 -4.66 -13.07 -5.42
C SER A 77 -3.66 -13.32 -6.56
N PRO A 78 -4.10 -13.87 -7.71
CA PRO A 78 -3.21 -14.14 -8.84
C PRO A 78 -2.71 -12.88 -9.55
N GLU A 79 -3.30 -11.72 -9.26
CA GLU A 79 -2.93 -10.44 -9.84
C GLU A 79 -1.78 -9.78 -9.06
N ALA A 80 -1.52 -10.20 -7.81
CA ALA A 80 -0.49 -9.60 -6.98
C ALA A 80 0.92 -10.01 -7.47
N VAL A 81 1.72 -9.02 -7.88
CA VAL A 81 3.08 -9.24 -8.40
C VAL A 81 4.12 -9.02 -7.32
N ALA A 82 4.02 -7.89 -6.61
CA ALA A 82 4.98 -7.53 -5.58
C ALA A 82 4.27 -6.88 -4.40
N LEU A 83 4.70 -7.28 -3.19
CA LEU A 83 4.28 -6.68 -1.95
C LEU A 83 5.52 -6.14 -1.23
N VAL A 84 5.60 -4.84 -1.02
CA VAL A 84 6.77 -4.18 -0.44
C VAL A 84 6.38 -3.55 0.89
N ARG A 85 7.01 -3.95 1.99
CA ARG A 85 6.71 -3.36 3.31
C ARG A 85 7.20 -1.92 3.37
N LEU A 86 6.31 -0.98 3.70
CA LEU A 86 6.59 0.45 3.81
C LEU A 86 6.88 0.86 5.26
N ALA A 87 6.03 0.44 6.19
CA ALA A 87 6.14 0.82 7.59
C ALA A 87 5.48 -0.21 8.51
N ASP A 88 6.03 -0.35 9.72
CA ASP A 88 5.34 -0.95 10.85
C ASP A 88 4.58 0.17 11.57
N ILE A 89 3.25 0.06 11.61
CA ILE A 89 2.36 1.06 12.18
C ILE A 89 1.55 0.49 13.35
N SER A 90 2.04 -0.60 13.95
CA SER A 90 1.46 -1.22 15.14
C SER A 90 1.36 -0.27 16.34
N ASP A 91 2.23 0.74 16.42
CA ASP A 91 2.19 1.79 17.44
C ASP A 91 0.97 2.73 17.34
N LEU A 92 0.27 2.77 16.19
CA LEU A 92 -0.88 3.64 15.97
C LEU A 92 -2.17 3.12 16.62
N GLY A 93 -2.28 1.81 16.88
CA GLY A 93 -3.47 1.23 17.50
C GLY A 93 -3.74 -0.22 17.11
N GLN A 94 -4.98 -0.66 17.33
CA GLN A 94 -5.48 -1.93 16.79
C GLN A 94 -5.79 -1.81 15.29
N TYR A 95 -5.90 -2.94 14.60
CA TYR A 95 -6.12 -3.00 13.15
C TYR A 95 -7.25 -2.08 12.68
N GLU A 96 -8.41 -2.13 13.33
CA GLU A 96 -9.59 -1.33 12.97
C GLU A 96 -9.37 0.18 13.21
N GLU A 97 -8.63 0.53 14.25
CA GLU A 97 -8.28 1.92 14.57
C GLU A 97 -7.32 2.48 13.51
N ILE A 98 -6.34 1.67 13.10
CA ILE A 98 -5.38 2.00 12.04
C ILE A 98 -6.12 2.17 10.70
N GLU A 99 -6.98 1.24 10.33
CA GLU A 99 -7.79 1.31 9.11
C GLU A 99 -8.65 2.57 9.07
N GLN A 100 -9.34 2.88 10.18
CA GLN A 100 -10.16 4.08 10.32
C GLN A 100 -9.33 5.37 10.26
N ALA A 101 -8.09 5.36 10.74
CA ALA A 101 -7.18 6.50 10.67
C ALA A 101 -6.60 6.71 9.26
N LEU A 102 -6.27 5.64 8.53
CA LEU A 102 -5.70 5.71 7.18
C LEU A 102 -6.72 6.13 6.11
N SER A 103 -7.98 5.64 6.22
CA SER A 103 -9.05 5.94 5.27
C SER A 103 -9.22 7.45 4.95
N PRO A 104 -9.35 8.36 5.94
CA PRO A 104 -9.47 9.79 5.67
C PRO A 104 -8.19 10.38 5.06
N MET A 105 -6.99 9.93 5.46
CA MET A 105 -5.73 10.41 4.88
C MET A 105 -5.67 10.15 3.38
N PHE A 106 -6.04 8.93 2.95
CA PHE A 106 -6.08 8.57 1.53
C PHE A 106 -7.18 9.30 0.74
N LYS A 107 -8.30 9.67 1.38
CA LYS A 107 -9.40 10.41 0.74
C LYS A 107 -9.07 11.87 0.46
N VAL A 108 -8.11 12.46 1.18
CA VAL A 108 -7.67 13.85 0.96
C VAL A 108 -6.79 13.97 -0.29
N VAL A 109 -6.14 12.88 -0.69
CA VAL A 109 -5.33 12.85 -1.92
C VAL A 109 -6.23 13.13 -3.12
N ALA A 110 -5.87 14.17 -3.89
CA ALA A 110 -6.70 14.67 -4.96
C ALA A 110 -6.96 13.60 -6.02
N ILE A 111 -8.23 13.47 -6.40
CA ILE A 111 -8.67 12.63 -7.51
C ILE A 111 -9.37 13.54 -8.53
N PRO A 112 -9.14 13.34 -9.84
CA PRO A 112 -9.79 14.15 -10.87
C PRO A 112 -11.31 14.17 -10.72
N ALA A 113 -11.91 15.34 -10.97
CA ALA A 113 -13.35 15.48 -10.95
C ALA A 113 -14.03 14.55 -11.96
N ALA A 114 -15.28 14.19 -11.70
CA ALA A 114 -16.05 13.36 -12.61
C ALA A 114 -16.07 13.96 -14.03
N ASN A 115 -15.94 13.11 -15.05
CA ASN A 115 -15.83 13.47 -16.47
C ASN A 115 -14.56 14.24 -16.87
N SER A 116 -13.60 14.42 -15.96
CA SER A 116 -12.23 14.82 -16.29
C SER A 116 -11.32 13.62 -16.10
N ILE A 117 -10.69 13.16 -17.19
CA ILE A 117 -9.64 12.13 -17.14
C ILE A 117 -8.38 12.81 -17.64
N PRO A 118 -7.62 13.47 -16.77
CA PRO A 118 -6.31 13.99 -17.13
C PRO A 118 -5.46 12.85 -17.67
N LEU A 119 -4.71 13.12 -18.74
CA LEU A 119 -3.80 12.14 -19.33
C LEU A 119 -2.73 11.67 -18.33
N ASP A 120 -2.40 12.51 -17.35
CA ASP A 120 -1.28 12.29 -16.45
C ASP A 120 -1.68 11.59 -15.14
N PHE A 121 -2.99 11.48 -14.83
CA PHE A 121 -3.44 10.85 -13.59
C PHE A 121 -3.47 9.33 -13.72
N SER A 122 -2.88 8.64 -12.74
CA SER A 122 -2.79 7.19 -12.67
C SER A 122 -2.83 6.71 -11.21
N SER A 123 -3.04 5.41 -10.99
CA SER A 123 -2.88 4.82 -9.65
C SER A 123 -1.47 5.02 -9.09
N ARG A 124 -0.45 5.06 -9.98
CA ARG A 124 0.93 5.42 -9.61
C ARG A 124 1.02 6.86 -9.09
N SER A 125 0.51 7.85 -9.81
CA SER A 125 0.61 9.26 -9.35
C SER A 125 -0.14 9.46 -8.04
N TRP A 126 -1.35 8.90 -7.92
CA TRP A 126 -2.12 8.91 -6.68
C TRP A 126 -1.36 8.25 -5.52
N PHE A 127 -0.71 7.11 -5.76
CA PHE A 127 0.07 6.41 -4.75
C PHE A 127 1.23 7.27 -4.24
N LEU A 128 1.96 7.96 -5.13
CA LEU A 128 3.08 8.82 -4.74
C LEU A 128 2.61 10.05 -3.96
N ASP A 129 1.51 10.68 -4.37
CA ASP A 129 0.90 11.78 -3.62
C ASP A 129 0.43 11.31 -2.23
N ALA A 130 -0.10 10.09 -2.14
CA ALA A 130 -0.48 9.47 -0.87
C ALA A 130 0.71 9.17 0.05
N ILE A 131 1.89 8.79 -0.49
CA ILE A 131 3.11 8.68 0.32
C ILE A 131 3.46 10.02 0.95
N GLY A 132 3.34 11.13 0.20
CA GLY A 132 3.52 12.48 0.73
C GLY A 132 2.58 12.77 1.90
N MET A 133 1.29 12.46 1.74
CA MET A 133 0.31 12.60 2.83
C MET A 133 0.66 11.77 4.07
N LEU A 134 1.09 10.52 3.89
CA LEU A 134 1.50 9.66 4.99
C LEU A 134 2.78 10.16 5.68
N HIS A 135 3.68 10.81 4.94
CA HIS A 135 4.85 11.48 5.48
C HIS A 135 4.47 12.69 6.33
N ASP A 136 3.60 13.56 5.81
CA ASP A 136 3.14 14.76 6.51
C ASP A 136 2.35 14.43 7.79
N CYS A 137 1.63 13.31 7.79
CA CYS A 137 0.91 12.79 8.96
C CYS A 137 1.79 11.95 9.91
N CYS A 138 3.10 11.85 9.68
CA CYS A 138 4.04 11.08 10.48
C CYS A 138 3.70 9.57 10.58
N VAL A 139 2.99 9.01 9.61
CA VAL A 139 2.68 7.57 9.53
C VAL A 139 3.90 6.79 9.03
N LEU A 140 4.63 7.36 8.08
CA LEU A 140 5.91 6.86 7.59
C LEU A 140 6.87 8.02 7.35
N HIS A 141 8.17 7.74 7.22
CA HIS A 141 9.17 8.74 6.87
C HIS A 141 9.72 8.45 5.48
N CYS A 142 9.56 9.38 4.53
CA CYS A 142 10.04 9.22 3.17
C CYS A 142 10.51 10.57 2.61
N ASP A 143 11.83 10.81 2.67
CA ASP A 143 12.43 12.06 2.19
C ASP A 143 12.47 12.17 0.65
N ASP A 144 12.50 11.03 -0.04
CA ASP A 144 12.58 10.95 -1.49
C ASP A 144 11.60 9.89 -2.03
N VAL A 145 10.41 10.37 -2.37
CA VAL A 145 9.32 9.56 -2.93
C VAL A 145 9.69 8.96 -4.29
N PHE A 146 10.52 9.64 -5.09
CA PHE A 146 10.96 9.13 -6.39
C PHE A 146 11.97 7.99 -6.25
N LEU A 147 12.84 8.07 -5.24
CA LEU A 147 13.75 6.97 -4.90
C LEU A 147 12.97 5.75 -4.42
N LEU A 148 11.98 5.94 -3.55
CA LEU A 148 11.08 4.87 -3.10
C LEU A 148 10.38 4.20 -4.29
N GLU A 149 9.81 5.01 -5.19
CA GLU A 149 9.16 4.50 -6.40
C GLU A 149 10.10 3.64 -7.25
N ARG A 150 11.31 4.15 -7.51
CA ARG A 150 12.33 3.43 -8.28
C ARG A 150 12.65 2.06 -7.67
N GLU A 151 12.73 2.01 -6.35
CA GLU A 151 13.03 0.77 -5.62
C GLU A 151 11.86 -0.22 -5.64
N ILE A 152 10.63 0.25 -5.43
CA ILE A 152 9.42 -0.58 -5.55
C ILE A 152 9.32 -1.17 -6.96
N ARG A 153 9.59 -0.37 -8.01
CA ARG A 153 9.62 -0.87 -9.39
C ARG A 153 10.71 -1.91 -9.62
N ARG A 154 11.89 -1.73 -9.04
CA ARG A 154 12.99 -2.70 -9.12
C ARG A 154 12.56 -4.06 -8.54
N TYR A 155 11.88 -4.06 -7.40
CA TYR A 155 11.31 -5.27 -6.82
C TYR A 155 10.23 -5.89 -7.71
N ALA A 156 9.31 -5.08 -8.22
CA ALA A 156 8.25 -5.57 -9.09
C ALA A 156 8.76 -6.17 -10.40
N PHE A 157 9.80 -5.60 -11.01
CA PHE A 157 10.45 -6.23 -12.18
C PHE A 157 11.07 -7.58 -11.81
N SER A 158 11.81 -7.64 -10.70
CA SER A 158 12.42 -8.89 -10.24
C SER A 158 11.39 -9.98 -9.90
N ALA A 159 10.23 -9.58 -9.35
CA ALA A 159 9.13 -10.49 -9.04
C ALA A 159 8.37 -10.91 -10.31
N MET A 160 8.19 -9.99 -11.25
CA MET A 160 7.50 -10.25 -12.52
C MET A 160 8.20 -11.35 -13.34
N ASP A 161 9.53 -11.35 -13.39
CA ASP A 161 10.27 -12.41 -14.09
C ASP A 161 9.94 -13.79 -13.53
N LYS A 162 9.81 -13.93 -12.21
CA LYS A 162 9.39 -15.19 -11.55
C LYS A 162 7.92 -15.49 -11.79
N TYR A 163 7.07 -14.47 -11.71
CA TYR A 163 5.63 -14.59 -11.96
C TYR A 163 5.35 -15.16 -13.36
N LEU A 164 6.06 -14.67 -14.38
CA LEU A 164 5.95 -15.15 -15.76
C LEU A 164 6.51 -16.57 -15.93
N GLN A 165 7.64 -16.88 -15.30
CA GLN A 165 8.24 -18.23 -15.32
C GLN A 165 7.32 -19.28 -14.71
N ASN A 166 6.54 -18.90 -13.69
CA ASN A 166 5.58 -19.79 -13.03
C ASN A 166 4.19 -19.82 -13.71
N GLY A 167 4.04 -19.21 -14.89
CA GLY A 167 2.77 -19.21 -15.63
C GLY A 167 1.64 -18.47 -14.89
N GLY A 168 1.98 -17.45 -14.11
CA GLY A 168 1.00 -16.67 -13.31
C GLY A 168 0.53 -17.35 -12.03
N LEU A 169 1.16 -18.47 -11.63
CA LEU A 169 0.93 -19.08 -10.32
C LEU A 169 1.74 -18.34 -9.24
N LEU A 170 1.02 -17.98 -8.17
CA LEU A 170 1.42 -17.16 -7.01
C LEU A 170 2.93 -17.20 -6.69
N ALA A 171 3.65 -16.21 -7.21
CA ALA A 171 4.99 -15.83 -6.77
C ALA A 171 4.92 -14.43 -6.15
N THR A 172 4.01 -14.25 -5.19
CA THR A 172 3.96 -13.02 -4.40
C THR A 172 5.21 -12.96 -3.54
N ASP A 173 6.26 -12.32 -4.05
CA ASP A 173 7.45 -12.03 -3.25
C ASP A 173 7.12 -10.87 -2.31
N VAL A 174 7.32 -11.10 -1.00
CA VAL A 174 7.32 -10.02 0.00
C VAL A 174 8.72 -9.48 0.08
N PHE A 175 8.86 -8.19 -0.22
CA PHE A 175 10.11 -7.49 -0.12
C PHE A 175 10.09 -6.58 1.10
N ASP A 176 11.13 -6.71 1.91
CA ASP A 176 11.51 -5.67 2.84
C ASP A 176 12.39 -4.67 2.12
N VAL A 177 12.11 -3.38 2.27
CA VAL A 177 13.03 -2.32 1.83
C VAL A 177 14.23 -2.36 2.78
N PRO A 178 15.46 -2.68 2.35
CA PRO A 178 16.63 -2.67 3.22
C PRO A 178 17.04 -1.22 3.49
N TRP A 179 16.38 -0.60 4.47
CA TRP A 179 16.61 0.78 4.91
C TRP A 179 18.02 1.03 5.47
N GLU A 180 18.80 -0.01 5.75
CA GLU A 180 20.18 0.09 6.26
C GLU A 180 21.21 0.52 5.21
N THR A 181 20.86 0.50 3.91
CA THR A 181 21.82 0.82 2.83
C THR A 181 21.80 2.31 2.42
N TYR A 182 20.81 3.08 2.89
CA TYR A 182 20.68 4.51 2.63
C TYR A 182 20.84 5.27 3.94
N GLY A 183 22.06 5.75 4.20
CA GLY A 183 22.48 6.39 5.46
C GLY A 183 21.79 7.71 5.85
N SER A 184 20.52 7.93 5.49
CA SER A 184 19.75 9.11 5.92
C SER A 184 18.23 8.91 6.05
N ILE A 185 17.67 7.71 5.83
CA ILE A 185 16.23 7.47 6.07
C ILE A 185 16.10 6.85 7.47
N THR A 186 16.19 7.72 8.47
CA THR A 186 16.42 7.34 9.86
C THR A 186 15.16 6.85 10.57
N ARG A 187 15.32 5.77 11.33
CA ARG A 187 14.80 5.56 12.70
C ARG A 187 13.39 6.10 12.97
N ILE A 188 12.46 5.17 13.16
CA ILE A 188 11.29 5.38 14.01
C ILE A 188 11.81 5.78 15.41
N TYR A 189 11.86 7.08 15.71
CA TYR A 189 11.93 7.57 17.08
C TYR A 189 10.53 7.42 17.72
N SER A 190 10.06 6.16 17.82
CA SER A 190 8.96 5.80 18.70
C SER A 190 9.54 5.80 20.10
N LEU A 191 9.28 6.87 20.87
CA LEU A 191 9.11 6.80 22.33
C LEU A 191 8.69 8.12 22.99
N TYR A 192 8.66 9.28 22.30
CA TYR A 192 8.32 10.56 22.98
C TYR A 192 7.11 11.37 22.49
N CYS A 193 6.51 11.07 21.32
CA CYS A 193 5.27 11.72 20.86
C CYS A 193 4.00 10.87 21.06
N ARG A 194 4.00 10.01 22.09
CA ARG A 194 2.91 9.03 22.31
C ARG A 194 1.60 9.73 22.73
N LYS A 195 0.56 9.50 21.90
CA LYS A 195 -0.89 9.66 22.15
C LYS A 195 -1.54 11.04 22.09
N VAL A 196 -0.87 12.14 22.42
CA VAL A 196 -1.55 13.45 22.40
C VAL A 196 -1.56 14.06 20.99
N LEU A 197 -0.50 13.85 20.21
CA LEU A 197 -0.33 14.56 18.93
C LEU A 197 -1.12 13.97 17.76
N ILE A 198 -1.46 12.68 17.74
CA ILE A 198 -2.19 12.10 16.60
C ILE A 198 -3.66 12.55 16.60
N VAL A 199 -4.29 12.65 17.78
CA VAL A 199 -5.64 13.22 17.88
C VAL A 199 -5.60 14.72 17.54
N SER A 200 -4.56 15.44 17.96
CA SER A 200 -4.40 16.86 17.65
C SER A 200 -4.05 17.13 16.18
N CYS A 201 -3.19 16.34 15.54
CA CYS A 201 -2.88 16.48 14.11
C CYS A 201 -4.04 16.03 13.23
N LEU A 202 -4.78 14.97 13.58
CA LEU A 202 -5.96 14.59 12.82
C LEU A 202 -7.04 15.68 12.91
N GLN A 203 -7.25 16.25 14.10
CA GLN A 203 -8.18 17.34 14.33
C GLN A 203 -7.73 18.65 13.66
N VAL A 204 -6.44 19.02 13.74
CA VAL A 204 -5.87 20.22 13.10
C VAL A 204 -5.81 20.07 11.58
N CYS A 205 -5.47 18.90 11.03
CA CYS A 205 -5.55 18.67 9.58
C CYS A 205 -7.00 18.71 9.09
N ILE A 206 -7.98 18.20 9.86
CA ILE A 206 -9.40 18.33 9.50
C ILE A 206 -9.87 19.79 9.60
N ASP A 207 -9.47 20.51 10.64
CA ASP A 207 -9.92 21.89 10.93
C ASP A 207 -9.22 22.94 10.02
N ASP A 208 -7.93 22.78 9.70
CA ASP A 208 -7.21 23.65 8.76
C ASP A 208 -7.68 23.42 7.30
N PHE A 209 -8.04 22.19 6.92
CA PHE A 209 -8.65 21.94 5.60
C PHE A 209 -10.09 22.43 5.50
N LEU A 210 -10.89 22.39 6.58
CA LEU A 210 -12.20 23.04 6.63
C LEU A 210 -12.08 24.58 6.48
N TYR A 211 -11.01 25.18 7.01
CA TYR A 211 -10.72 26.60 6.81
C TYR A 211 -10.28 26.93 5.38
N PHE A 212 -9.47 26.09 4.73
CA PHE A 212 -9.09 26.29 3.33
C PHE A 212 -10.25 26.04 2.34
N GLY A 213 -11.21 25.16 2.69
CA GLY A 213 -12.43 24.95 1.91
C GLY A 213 -13.42 26.13 1.93
N LEU A 214 -13.31 27.03 2.90
CA LEU A 214 -14.15 28.24 3.02
C LEU A 214 -13.53 29.49 2.37
N CYS A 215 -12.25 29.48 2.00
CA CYS A 215 -11.60 30.60 1.31
C CYS A 215 -11.66 30.56 -0.24
N LEU A 216 -12.31 29.55 -0.83
CA LEU A 216 -12.49 29.43 -2.30
C LEU A 216 -13.93 29.64 -2.77
N ARG A 217 -14.68 30.49 -2.06
CA ARG A 217 -15.90 31.16 -2.55
C ARG A 217 -15.86 32.65 -2.23
N VAL A 218 -15.13 33.41 -3.03
CA VAL A 218 -15.49 34.79 -3.42
C VAL A 218 -15.19 34.94 -4.90
#